data_AF-A0A969FQS2-F1
#
_entry.id   AF-A0A969FQS2-F1
#
_cell.length_a   1.000
_cell.length_b   1.000
_cell.length_c   1.000
_cell.angle_alpha   90.00
_cell.angle_beta   90.00
_cell.angle_gamma   90.00
#
_symmetry.space_group_name_H-M   'P 1'
#
loop_
_entity.id
_entity.type
_entity.pdbx_description
1 polymer ?
#
loop_
_entity_poly.entity_id
_entity_poly.type
_entity_poly.pdbx_seq_one_letter_code
_entity_poly.pdbx_strand_id
1 'polypeptide(L)'
;MFDQADNYVPQTERYVELLDVTGDPITYTFTDRNGFYQLPAVENPDGFYVAVYSWVRYNRAGGNDLVNVHNVAKRSYSAETSVQLGVGDGSYSMGTWHVDNGDIFEGAFWAFNALQSTWRALYFIERDPAIFPGFIEAEWYPGSVEPTRYVRGDRIYLDSNDPLAPDIVSHEAGHQVMWNLYDGSWPISDCPSPHFNP
;
A
#
# COMPACT_ATOMS: atom_id res chain seq x y z
N MET A 1 15.42 -0.53 -6.32
CA MET A 1 15.26 0.93 -6.16
C MET A 1 14.51 1.38 -7.39
N PHE A 2 13.28 1.86 -7.23
CA PHE A 2 12.54 2.46 -8.32
C PHE A 2 13.01 3.91 -8.45
N ASP A 3 13.13 4.42 -9.68
CA ASP A 3 13.52 5.81 -9.89
C ASP A 3 12.31 6.72 -9.67
N GLN A 4 12.41 7.61 -8.68
CA GLN A 4 11.37 8.60 -8.38
C GLN A 4 11.43 9.81 -9.32
N ALA A 5 12.47 9.95 -10.16
CA ALA A 5 12.60 11.07 -11.09
C ALA A 5 11.82 10.89 -12.41
N ASP A 6 11.51 9.64 -12.79
CA ASP A 6 10.79 9.31 -14.03
C ASP A 6 9.27 9.26 -13.87
N ASN A 7 8.76 9.23 -12.63
CA ASN A 7 7.34 9.32 -12.22
C ASN A 7 6.35 8.28 -12.79
N TYR A 8 6.77 7.46 -13.75
CA TYR A 8 6.00 6.34 -14.30
C TYR A 8 6.19 5.08 -13.45
N VAL A 9 5.41 4.97 -12.38
CA VAL A 9 5.39 3.79 -11.52
C VAL A 9 4.61 2.69 -12.24
N PRO A 10 5.20 1.54 -12.62
CA PRO A 10 4.42 0.43 -13.16
C PRO A 10 3.39 -0.01 -12.11
N GLN A 11 2.24 -0.53 -12.53
CA GLN A 11 1.25 -1.04 -11.57
C GLN A 11 1.69 -2.37 -10.94
N THR A 12 2.86 -2.38 -10.29
CA THR A 12 3.48 -3.55 -9.68
C THR A 12 2.71 -4.01 -8.44
N GLU A 13 2.67 -5.32 -8.24
CA GLU A 13 2.28 -5.95 -6.97
C GLU A 13 0.89 -5.52 -6.42
N ARG A 14 0.01 -5.03 -7.31
CA ARG A 14 -1.40 -4.62 -7.07
C ARG A 14 -2.34 -5.83 -7.10
N TYR A 15 -3.48 -5.70 -6.45
CA TYR A 15 -4.52 -6.73 -6.38
C TYR A 15 -5.49 -6.59 -7.57
N VAL A 16 -5.79 -7.71 -8.24
CA VAL A 16 -6.60 -7.78 -9.46
C VAL A 16 -7.71 -8.81 -9.26
N GLU A 17 -8.98 -8.39 -9.31
CA GLU A 17 -10.14 -9.29 -9.28
C GLU A 17 -10.75 -9.44 -10.68
N LEU A 18 -11.14 -10.66 -11.02
CA LEU A 18 -12.15 -10.92 -12.04
C LEU A 18 -13.52 -10.88 -11.36
N LEU A 19 -14.38 -9.97 -11.80
CA LEU A 19 -15.74 -9.81 -11.31
C LEU A 19 -16.75 -10.31 -12.35
N ASP A 20 -17.88 -10.84 -11.90
CA ASP A 20 -19.02 -11.15 -12.77
C ASP A 20 -19.77 -9.87 -13.23
N VAL A 21 -20.88 -10.05 -13.96
CA VAL A 21 -21.73 -8.93 -14.40
C VAL A 21 -22.47 -8.20 -13.28
N THR A 22 -22.48 -8.73 -12.06
CA THR A 22 -23.11 -8.12 -10.87
C THR A 22 -22.11 -7.37 -9.98
N GLY A 23 -20.81 -7.69 -10.09
CA GLY A 23 -19.71 -7.13 -9.31
C GLY A 23 -19.15 -8.08 -8.24
N ASP A 24 -19.55 -9.35 -8.24
CA ASP A 24 -19.07 -10.36 -7.30
C ASP A 24 -17.80 -11.08 -7.81
N PRO A 25 -16.84 -11.40 -6.94
CA PRO A 25 -15.51 -11.84 -7.34
C PRO A 25 -15.49 -13.34 -7.67
N ILE A 26 -15.04 -13.64 -8.90
CA ILE A 26 -14.91 -15.01 -9.41
C ILE A 26 -13.54 -15.58 -9.06
N THR A 27 -12.48 -14.80 -9.26
CA THR A 27 -11.10 -15.16 -8.93
C THR A 27 -10.23 -13.91 -8.83
N TYR A 28 -9.02 -14.03 -8.30
CA TYR A 28 -8.08 -12.93 -8.17
C TYR A 28 -6.65 -13.34 -8.55
N THR A 29 -5.80 -12.34 -8.71
CA THR A 29 -4.35 -12.48 -8.87
C THR A 29 -3.64 -11.21 -8.38
N PHE A 30 -2.32 -11.16 -8.54
CA PHE A 30 -1.53 -9.93 -8.36
C PHE A 30 -0.74 -9.62 -9.63
N THR A 31 -0.47 -8.34 -9.87
CA THR A 31 0.56 -7.96 -10.85
C THR A 31 1.96 -8.28 -10.35
N ASP A 32 2.87 -8.55 -11.27
CA ASP A 32 4.29 -8.79 -11.02
C ASP A 32 5.07 -7.48 -10.78
N ARG A 33 6.40 -7.57 -10.77
CA ARG A 33 7.31 -6.41 -10.62
C ARG A 33 7.41 -5.49 -11.84
N ASN A 34 6.70 -5.80 -12.92
CA ASN A 34 6.64 -5.01 -14.14
C ASN A 34 5.21 -4.49 -14.43
N GLY A 35 4.20 -4.90 -13.65
CA GLY A 35 2.80 -4.53 -13.83
C GLY A 35 1.98 -5.49 -14.71
N PHE A 36 2.51 -6.67 -15.06
CA PHE A 36 1.76 -7.72 -15.74
C PHE A 36 1.07 -8.64 -14.73
N TYR A 37 -0.16 -9.06 -15.01
CA TYR A 37 -0.84 -10.09 -14.24
C TYR A 37 -1.32 -11.23 -15.15
N GLN A 38 -1.60 -12.38 -14.54
CA GLN A 38 -2.35 -13.45 -15.17
C GLN A 38 -3.36 -13.99 -14.16
N LEU A 39 -4.64 -13.99 -14.52
CA LEU A 39 -5.71 -14.58 -13.72
C LEU A 39 -5.71 -16.10 -13.87
N PRO A 40 -6.09 -16.87 -12.82
CA PRO A 40 -6.36 -18.30 -12.97
C PRO A 40 -7.44 -18.57 -14.02
N ALA A 41 -7.32 -19.67 -14.76
CA ALA A 41 -8.38 -20.10 -15.67
C ALA A 41 -9.66 -20.46 -14.90
N VAL A 42 -10.78 -19.93 -15.36
CA VAL A 42 -12.14 -20.17 -14.81
C VAL A 42 -13.08 -20.57 -15.94
N GLU A 43 -14.23 -21.15 -15.60
CA GLU A 43 -15.33 -21.28 -16.57
C GLU A 43 -15.81 -19.88 -16.96
N ASN A 44 -16.09 -19.66 -18.25
CA ASN A 44 -16.42 -18.34 -18.77
C ASN A 44 -17.80 -17.89 -18.23
N PRO A 45 -17.88 -16.85 -17.38
CA PRO A 45 -19.17 -16.23 -17.07
C PRO A 45 -19.71 -15.54 -18.33
N ASP A 46 -21.03 -15.39 -18.45
CA ASP A 46 -21.69 -14.73 -19.58
C ASP A 46 -21.55 -13.19 -19.51
N GLY A 47 -20.31 -12.72 -19.47
CA GLY A 47 -19.88 -11.35 -19.18
C GLY A 47 -19.03 -11.29 -17.90
N PHE A 48 -17.96 -10.49 -17.93
CA PHE A 48 -17.11 -10.20 -16.78
C PHE A 48 -16.47 -8.82 -16.89
N TYR A 49 -15.97 -8.33 -15.77
CA TYR A 49 -15.11 -7.15 -15.66
C TYR A 49 -13.83 -7.52 -14.94
N VAL A 50 -12.70 -6.89 -15.27
CA VAL A 50 -11.50 -6.95 -14.42
C VAL A 50 -11.40 -5.65 -13.64
N ALA A 51 -11.41 -5.77 -12.32
CA ALA A 51 -11.22 -4.66 -11.39
C ALA A 51 -9.79 -4.70 -10.84
N VAL A 52 -9.06 -3.58 -10.97
CA VAL A 52 -7.69 -3.47 -10.47
C VAL A 52 -7.65 -2.48 -9.34
N TYR A 53 -7.43 -3.03 -8.14
CA TYR A 53 -7.40 -2.28 -6.91
C TYR A 53 -5.99 -1.73 -6.70
N SER A 54 -5.80 -0.52 -7.21
CA SER A 54 -4.87 0.41 -6.58
C SER A 54 -5.25 0.51 -5.10
N TRP A 55 -4.31 0.12 -4.24
CA TRP A 55 -4.63 -0.30 -2.87
C TRP A 55 -5.06 0.84 -1.93
N VAL A 56 -5.03 2.07 -2.46
CA VAL A 56 -5.62 3.31 -1.91
C VAL A 56 -7.14 3.23 -1.64
N ARG A 57 -7.79 2.11 -1.99
CA ARG A 57 -9.00 1.62 -1.31
C ARG A 57 -8.85 0.14 -0.94
N TYR A 58 -8.77 -0.15 0.37
CA TYR A 58 -9.25 -1.42 0.95
C TYR A 58 -10.79 -1.41 1.19
N ASN A 59 -11.47 -0.31 0.88
CA ASN A 59 -12.90 0.00 1.06
C ASN A 59 -13.89 -0.87 0.22
N ARG A 60 -13.73 -2.20 0.18
CA ARG A 60 -14.84 -3.14 -0.03
C ARG A 60 -15.40 -3.49 1.36
N ALA A 61 -16.72 -3.54 1.52
CA ALA A 61 -17.31 -3.98 2.79
C ALA A 61 -16.88 -5.44 3.09
N GLY A 62 -16.10 -5.65 4.16
CA GLY A 62 -15.48 -6.94 4.47
C GLY A 62 -14.03 -7.10 3.99
N GLY A 63 -13.41 -6.07 3.41
CA GLY A 63 -11.96 -6.00 3.23
C GLY A 63 -11.25 -5.80 4.56
N ASN A 64 -10.05 -6.39 4.71
CA ASN A 64 -9.18 -6.10 5.84
C ASN A 64 -8.36 -4.84 5.54
N ASP A 65 -8.71 -3.71 6.16
CA ASP A 65 -7.89 -2.50 6.12
C ASP A 65 -6.53 -2.79 6.80
N LEU A 66 -5.46 -2.83 6.01
CA LEU A 66 -4.12 -3.27 6.48
C LEU A 66 -3.01 -2.25 6.27
N VAL A 67 -3.21 -1.28 5.38
CA VAL A 67 -2.37 -0.08 5.22
C VAL A 67 -3.29 1.13 4.99
N ASN A 68 -3.07 2.22 5.72
CA ASN A 68 -3.78 3.48 5.57
C ASN A 68 -2.81 4.68 5.54
N VAL A 69 -3.09 5.68 4.70
CA VAL A 69 -2.49 7.02 4.80
C VAL A 69 -3.62 8.04 4.80
N HIS A 70 -3.70 8.87 5.84
CA HIS A 70 -4.78 9.83 6.04
C HIS A 70 -4.28 11.21 6.43
N ASN A 71 -5.14 12.22 6.37
CA ASN A 71 -4.87 13.55 6.95
C ASN A 71 -5.40 13.69 8.39
N VAL A 72 -5.10 14.82 9.03
CA VAL A 72 -5.55 15.19 10.40
C VAL A 72 -7.06 15.07 10.65
N ALA A 73 -7.89 15.14 9.61
CA ALA A 73 -9.34 14.95 9.69
C ALA A 73 -9.76 13.48 9.52
N LYS A 74 -8.81 12.55 9.64
CA LYS A 74 -8.93 11.09 9.44
C LYS A 74 -9.58 10.69 8.12
N ARG A 75 -9.37 11.49 7.07
CA ARG A 75 -9.74 11.15 5.70
C ARG A 75 -8.55 10.47 5.03
N SER A 76 -8.70 9.19 4.70
CA SER A 76 -7.74 8.48 3.85
C SER A 76 -7.56 9.19 2.52
N TYR A 77 -6.34 9.21 2.01
CA TYR A 77 -6.09 9.54 0.62
C TYR A 77 -6.51 8.35 -0.25
N SER A 78 -7.07 8.63 -1.42
CA SER A 78 -7.55 7.60 -2.35
C SER A 78 -7.40 8.06 -3.80
N ALA A 79 -6.87 7.21 -4.67
CA ALA A 79 -6.80 7.44 -6.11
C ALA A 79 -7.30 6.19 -6.85
N GLU A 80 -8.12 6.40 -7.88
CA GLU A 80 -8.84 5.35 -8.60
C GLU A 80 -8.86 5.69 -10.10
N THR A 81 -8.84 4.68 -10.98
CA THR A 81 -9.08 4.88 -12.41
C THR A 81 -10.51 4.48 -12.77
N SER A 82 -11.18 5.31 -13.57
CA SER A 82 -12.54 5.04 -14.09
C SER A 82 -12.54 4.16 -15.34
N VAL A 83 -11.37 3.68 -15.78
CA VAL A 83 -11.20 2.92 -17.02
C VAL A 83 -11.52 1.44 -16.80
N GLN A 84 -12.71 1.02 -17.23
CA GLN A 84 -13.10 -0.39 -17.35
C GLN A 84 -12.77 -0.90 -18.76
N LEU A 85 -12.14 -2.08 -18.87
CA LEU A 85 -11.75 -2.70 -20.14
C LEU A 85 -12.19 -4.16 -20.20
N GLY A 86 -12.78 -4.57 -21.33
CA GLY A 86 -13.03 -5.97 -21.63
C GLY A 86 -11.75 -6.65 -22.14
N VAL A 87 -11.28 -7.66 -21.41
CA VAL A 87 -10.00 -8.36 -21.68
C VAL A 87 -10.28 -9.82 -22.06
N GLY A 88 -10.31 -10.11 -23.36
CA GLY A 88 -10.90 -11.33 -23.93
C GLY A 88 -10.23 -12.67 -23.56
N ASP A 89 -9.05 -12.64 -22.93
CA ASP A 89 -8.28 -13.80 -22.46
C ASP A 89 -7.78 -13.64 -21.01
N GLY A 90 -8.27 -12.62 -20.29
CA GLY A 90 -7.82 -12.29 -18.92
C GLY A 90 -6.35 -11.85 -18.80
N SER A 91 -5.64 -11.60 -19.90
CA SER A 91 -4.20 -11.31 -19.93
C SER A 91 -3.93 -9.90 -20.44
N TYR A 92 -3.70 -8.95 -19.53
CA TYR A 92 -3.58 -7.53 -19.88
C TYR A 92 -2.47 -6.83 -19.08
N SER A 93 -1.94 -5.73 -19.63
CA SER A 93 -1.02 -4.84 -18.91
C SER A 93 -1.78 -3.62 -18.43
N MET A 94 -1.79 -3.37 -17.12
CA MET A 94 -2.46 -2.22 -16.53
C MET A 94 -1.69 -0.89 -16.68
N GLY A 95 -0.62 -0.92 -17.47
CA GLY A 95 0.26 0.22 -17.73
C GLY A 95 1.00 0.71 -16.47
N THR A 96 1.43 1.96 -16.57
CA THR A 96 2.06 2.74 -15.50
C THR A 96 1.06 3.73 -14.93
N TRP A 97 1.11 3.95 -13.62
CA TRP A 97 0.63 5.20 -13.04
C TRP A 97 1.62 6.32 -13.35
N HIS A 98 1.12 7.52 -13.57
CA HIS A 98 1.90 8.74 -13.47
C HIS A 98 1.51 9.44 -12.17
N VAL A 99 2.50 9.93 -11.44
CA VAL A 99 2.33 10.79 -10.26
C VAL A 99 2.98 12.12 -10.64
N ASP A 100 2.26 13.23 -10.62
CA ASP A 100 2.84 14.51 -11.05
C ASP A 100 3.83 15.05 -9.99
N ASN A 101 5.09 15.30 -10.39
CA ASN A 101 6.13 15.84 -9.50
C ASN A 101 5.71 17.21 -8.93
N GLY A 102 5.68 17.32 -7.60
CA GLY A 102 5.24 18.52 -6.91
C GLY A 102 3.71 18.70 -6.85
N ASP A 103 2.92 17.68 -7.21
CA ASP A 103 1.50 17.67 -6.85
C ASP A 103 1.33 17.65 -5.33
N ILE A 104 0.27 18.32 -4.85
CA ILE A 104 -0.01 18.45 -3.42
C ILE A 104 -0.36 17.11 -2.75
N PHE A 105 -0.58 16.03 -3.48
CA PHE A 105 -0.84 14.68 -2.94
C PHE A 105 0.24 13.66 -3.30
N GLU A 106 1.33 14.06 -3.98
CA GLU A 106 2.46 13.19 -4.29
C GLU A 106 2.99 12.46 -3.04
N GLY A 107 3.18 13.18 -1.94
CA GLY A 107 3.65 12.60 -0.67
C GLY A 107 2.70 11.51 -0.13
N ALA A 108 1.37 11.69 -0.24
CA ALA A 108 0.43 10.66 0.17
C ALA A 108 0.58 9.36 -0.65
N PHE A 109 0.84 9.48 -1.95
CA PHE A 109 1.10 8.32 -2.81
C PHE A 109 2.39 7.60 -2.42
N TRP A 110 3.51 8.32 -2.28
CA TRP A 110 4.81 7.70 -1.98
C TRP A 110 4.86 7.09 -0.58
N ALA A 111 4.27 7.75 0.43
CA ALA A 111 4.07 7.15 1.75
C ALA A 111 3.29 5.84 1.64
N PHE A 112 2.12 5.86 0.98
CA PHE A 112 1.28 4.68 0.84
C PHE A 112 2.01 3.54 0.11
N ASN A 113 2.75 3.86 -0.94
CA ASN A 113 3.51 2.89 -1.72
C ASN A 113 4.67 2.28 -0.91
N ALA A 114 5.33 3.06 -0.05
CA ALA A 114 6.34 2.56 0.88
C ALA A 114 5.72 1.64 1.95
N LEU A 115 4.68 2.08 2.66
CA LEU A 115 3.97 1.28 3.66
C LEU A 115 3.46 -0.06 3.08
N GLN A 116 2.87 -0.04 1.88
CA GLN A 116 2.40 -1.25 1.20
C GLN A 116 3.57 -2.18 0.83
N SER A 117 4.71 -1.61 0.39
CA SER A 117 5.91 -2.38 0.08
C SER A 117 6.46 -3.07 1.32
N THR A 118 6.54 -2.37 2.46
CA THR A 118 6.97 -2.95 3.75
C THR A 118 6.02 -4.05 4.22
N TRP A 119 4.71 -3.77 4.24
CA TRP A 119 3.69 -4.74 4.68
C TRP A 119 3.76 -6.04 3.88
N ARG A 120 3.78 -5.92 2.55
CA ARG A 120 3.80 -7.09 1.66
C ARG A 120 5.16 -7.80 1.65
N ALA A 121 6.28 -7.08 1.79
CA ALA A 121 7.58 -7.71 1.95
C ALA A 121 7.58 -8.67 3.16
N LEU A 122 7.12 -8.19 4.32
CA LEU A 122 7.03 -9.02 5.53
C LEU A 122 6.08 -10.20 5.35
N TYR A 123 4.87 -9.97 4.84
CA TYR A 123 3.86 -11.02 4.64
C TYR A 123 4.27 -12.12 3.63
N PHE A 124 4.95 -11.77 2.53
CA PHE A 124 5.30 -12.74 1.47
C PHE A 124 6.72 -13.32 1.55
N ILE A 125 7.66 -12.68 2.24
CA ILE A 125 9.05 -13.17 2.39
C ILE A 125 9.15 -14.17 3.54
N GLU A 126 8.62 -13.85 4.72
CA GLU A 126 8.69 -14.73 5.90
C GLU A 126 7.92 -16.04 5.68
N ARG A 127 6.77 -15.97 4.99
CA ARG A 127 5.84 -17.09 4.71
C ARG A 127 5.29 -17.84 5.93
N ASP A 128 5.70 -17.50 7.15
CA ASP A 128 5.11 -18.01 8.37
C ASP A 128 3.73 -17.36 8.60
N PRO A 129 2.62 -18.12 8.61
CA PRO A 129 1.29 -17.58 8.90
C PRO A 129 1.13 -17.04 10.33
N ALA A 130 2.09 -17.24 11.23
CA ALA A 130 2.15 -16.57 12.52
C ALA A 130 2.67 -15.12 12.42
N ILE A 131 3.41 -14.75 11.36
CA ILE A 131 3.94 -13.40 11.16
C ILE A 131 2.95 -12.58 10.34
N PHE A 132 1.91 -12.09 11.01
CA PHE A 132 0.94 -11.17 10.44
C PHE A 132 1.31 -9.72 10.80
N PRO A 133 1.65 -8.82 9.83
CA PRO A 133 2.13 -7.47 10.16
C PRO A 133 1.11 -6.56 10.85
N GLY A 134 -0.17 -6.96 10.91
CA GLY A 134 -1.26 -6.17 11.46
C GLY A 134 -1.65 -4.99 10.57
N PHE A 135 -2.31 -4.00 11.15
CA PHE A 135 -2.65 -2.73 10.50
C PHE A 135 -1.49 -1.74 10.63
N ILE A 136 -1.13 -1.08 9.53
CA ILE A 136 -0.15 0.01 9.49
C ILE A 136 -0.86 1.29 9.06
N GLU A 137 -0.59 2.40 9.73
CA GLU A 137 -1.25 3.68 9.48
C GLU A 137 -0.28 4.85 9.58
N ALA A 138 -0.35 5.76 8.60
CA ALA A 138 0.30 7.06 8.69
C ALA A 138 -0.69 8.25 8.63
N GLU A 139 -0.42 9.27 9.43
CA GLU A 139 -0.95 10.62 9.24
C GLU A 139 0.07 11.47 8.48
N TRP A 140 -0.36 12.03 7.36
CA TRP A 140 0.38 12.99 6.56
C TRP A 140 -0.57 14.06 5.99
N TYR A 141 -0.04 15.25 5.75
CA TYR A 141 -0.73 16.29 4.99
C TYR A 141 0.28 17.30 4.40
N PRO A 142 -0.10 18.05 3.35
CA PRO A 142 0.80 19.05 2.75
C PRO A 142 1.12 20.15 3.75
N GLY A 143 2.41 20.39 3.98
CA GLY A 143 2.86 21.30 5.05
C GLY A 143 2.72 20.74 6.46
N SER A 144 2.69 19.41 6.64
CA SER A 144 2.95 18.78 7.93
C SER A 144 4.29 19.22 8.51
N VAL A 145 4.29 19.49 9.81
CA VAL A 145 5.48 19.86 10.62
C VAL A 145 5.66 18.90 11.80
N GLU A 146 4.94 17.77 11.79
CA GLU A 146 5.12 16.70 12.76
C GLU A 146 6.42 15.95 12.43
N PRO A 147 7.38 15.84 13.37
CA PRO A 147 8.62 15.12 13.10
C PRO A 147 8.33 13.64 12.83
N THR A 148 8.85 13.11 11.73
CA THR A 148 8.59 11.73 11.30
C THR A 148 8.93 10.72 12.38
N ARG A 149 7.94 9.93 12.80
CA ARG A 149 8.03 8.95 13.90
C ARG A 149 6.80 8.05 14.00
N TYR A 150 6.97 6.80 14.39
CA TYR A 150 5.91 5.96 14.93
C TYR A 150 5.63 6.30 16.40
N VAL A 151 4.36 6.58 16.72
CA VAL A 151 3.89 6.71 18.10
C VAL A 151 3.35 5.37 18.59
N ARG A 152 4.01 4.80 19.60
CA ARG A 152 3.68 3.49 20.20
C ARG A 152 2.22 3.39 20.61
N GLY A 153 1.51 2.39 20.06
CA GLY A 153 0.08 2.17 20.33
C GLY A 153 -0.86 3.08 19.54
N ASP A 154 -0.33 3.92 18.65
CA ASP A 154 -1.10 4.79 17.76
C ASP A 154 -0.63 4.60 16.30
N ARG A 155 -0.13 5.65 15.63
CA ARG A 155 0.19 5.65 14.20
C ARG A 155 1.56 6.25 13.88
N ILE A 156 1.97 6.17 12.62
CA ILE A 156 3.11 6.90 12.06
C ILE A 156 2.71 8.34 11.78
N TYR A 157 3.50 9.30 12.25
CA TYR A 157 3.41 10.70 11.81
C TYR A 157 4.52 10.96 10.80
N LEU A 158 4.25 11.73 9.76
CA LEU A 158 5.20 12.08 8.69
C LEU A 158 5.31 13.60 8.51
N ASP A 159 6.54 14.11 8.33
CA ASP A 159 6.79 15.48 7.87
C ASP A 159 6.20 15.70 6.46
N SER A 160 6.02 16.96 6.07
CA SER A 160 5.67 17.33 4.70
C SER A 160 6.51 16.66 3.59
N ASN A 161 7.83 16.46 3.79
CA ASN A 161 8.78 16.00 2.76
C ASN A 161 9.16 14.51 2.87
N ASP A 162 9.20 13.97 4.08
CA ASP A 162 9.71 12.62 4.34
C ASP A 162 8.98 11.45 3.63
N PRO A 163 7.70 11.55 3.20
CA PRO A 163 7.10 10.55 2.31
C PRO A 163 7.87 10.27 1.01
N LEU A 164 8.65 11.24 0.54
CA LEU A 164 9.49 11.09 -0.64
C LEU A 164 10.74 10.22 -0.37
N ALA A 165 11.05 9.94 0.91
CA ALA A 165 12.10 9.02 1.33
C ALA A 165 11.48 7.67 1.76
N PRO A 166 11.33 6.69 0.84
CA PRO A 166 10.58 5.45 1.11
C PRO A 166 11.25 4.56 2.17
N ASP A 167 12.55 4.74 2.43
CA ASP A 167 13.30 4.09 3.49
C ASP A 167 12.96 4.64 4.89
N ILE A 168 12.75 5.96 5.02
CA ILE A 168 12.26 6.58 6.26
C ILE A 168 10.84 6.07 6.57
N VAL A 169 9.94 6.10 5.58
CA VAL A 169 8.57 5.58 5.76
C VAL A 169 8.58 4.08 6.09
N SER A 170 9.49 3.31 5.50
CA SER A 170 9.67 1.88 5.82
C SER A 170 10.24 1.63 7.22
N HIS A 171 11.06 2.55 7.75
CA HIS A 171 11.60 2.47 9.12
C HIS A 171 10.47 2.56 10.16
N GLU A 172 9.62 3.59 10.02
CA GLU A 172 8.47 3.78 10.92
C GLU A 172 7.40 2.70 10.74
N ALA A 173 7.22 2.17 9.53
CA ALA A 173 6.41 0.98 9.30
C ALA A 173 6.95 -0.25 10.06
N GLY A 174 8.26 -0.45 10.07
CA GLY A 174 8.91 -1.50 10.86
C GLY A 174 8.66 -1.34 12.36
N HIS A 175 8.64 -0.10 12.86
CA HIS A 175 8.27 0.20 14.26
C HIS A 175 6.81 -0.18 14.59
N GLN A 176 5.86 0.14 13.72
CA GLN A 176 4.46 -0.26 13.91
C GLN A 176 4.25 -1.77 13.80
N VAL A 177 4.94 -2.44 12.87
CA VAL A 177 4.84 -3.90 12.73
C VAL A 177 5.46 -4.63 13.93
N MET A 178 6.56 -4.14 14.50
CA MET A 178 7.07 -4.69 15.76
C MET A 178 6.05 -4.53 16.90
N TRP A 179 5.42 -3.37 17.03
CA TRP A 179 4.35 -3.17 18.03
C TRP A 179 3.19 -4.18 17.87
N ASN A 180 2.78 -4.43 16.62
CA ASN A 180 1.70 -5.38 16.30
C ASN A 180 2.10 -6.84 16.58
N LEU A 181 3.29 -7.27 16.16
CA LEU A 181 3.75 -8.67 16.29
C LEU A 181 4.08 -9.06 17.74
N TYR A 182 4.50 -8.12 18.57
CA TYR A 182 4.92 -8.36 19.96
C TYR A 182 3.87 -7.93 21.00
N ASP A 183 2.60 -7.77 20.61
CA ASP A 183 1.46 -7.43 21.49
C ASP A 183 1.74 -6.22 22.41
N GLY A 184 2.15 -5.11 21.80
CA GLY A 184 2.53 -3.87 22.51
C GLY A 184 3.86 -3.93 23.27
N SER A 185 4.57 -5.07 23.25
CA SER A 185 5.96 -5.16 23.70
C SER A 185 6.92 -4.75 22.57
N TRP A 186 8.20 -4.60 22.92
CA TRP A 186 9.28 -4.47 21.94
C TRP A 186 10.27 -5.61 22.15
N PRO A 187 10.85 -6.20 21.08
CA PRO A 187 11.96 -7.13 21.22
C PRO A 187 13.16 -6.38 21.81
N ILE A 188 13.95 -7.07 22.64
CA ILE A 188 15.20 -6.53 23.18
C ILE A 188 16.26 -6.59 22.07
N SER A 189 16.25 -5.62 21.15
CA SER A 189 17.17 -5.54 20.01
C SER A 189 18.23 -4.46 20.21
N ASP A 190 19.44 -4.71 19.68
CA ASP A 190 20.57 -3.79 19.73
C ASP A 190 20.45 -2.61 18.74
N CYS A 191 19.23 -2.09 18.53
CA CYS A 191 18.98 -0.93 17.67
C CYS A 191 19.19 0.34 18.50
N PRO A 192 20.35 1.03 18.40
CA PRO A 192 20.73 2.03 19.40
C PRO A 192 19.97 3.33 19.16
N SER A 193 19.35 3.85 20.23
CA SER A 193 18.67 5.15 20.16
C SER A 193 19.66 6.27 19.80
N PRO A 194 19.26 7.31 19.05
CA PRO A 194 18.18 8.25 19.39
C PRO A 194 16.81 7.82 18.81
N HIS A 195 15.73 8.60 18.81
CA HIS A 195 15.59 9.87 18.08
C HIS A 195 15.14 11.05 18.95
N PHE A 196 14.92 10.84 20.25
CA PHE A 196 14.75 11.92 21.24
C PHE A 196 15.59 11.67 22.48
N ASN A 197 16.35 12.70 22.88
CA ASN A 197 16.91 12.86 24.22
C ASN A 197 16.42 14.25 24.71
N PRO A 198 16.08 14.42 26.00
CA PRO A 198 15.67 15.71 26.56
C PRO A 198 16.84 16.69 26.75
#